data_AF-A0A2D8JDD7-F1
#
_entry.id   AF-A0A2D8JDD7-F1
#
_cell.length_a   1.000
_cell.length_b   1.000
_cell.length_c   1.000
_cell.angle_alpha   90.00
_cell.angle_beta   90.00
_cell.angle_gamma   90.00
#
_symmetry.space_group_name_H-M   'P 1'
#
loop_
_entity.id
_entity.type
_entity.pdbx_description
1 polymer ?
#
loop_
_entity_poly.entity_id
_entity_poly.type
_entity_poly.pdbx_seq_one_letter_code
_entity_poly.pdbx_strand_id
1 'polypeptide(L)'
;MSRGVQEGAARREAARDVVIGGQTLPWWIAGVTMFALILFVGLSMVRAGPGPVPSTSGPVQQGLPAAGLATGGAAPDISNMSPIEAADRLFNRVMQATSSGDSAQARAFLPMAIAAYQRARPLTLDGLFHLSMLNRTAMNLEAALDNALEILERNPDHLLGLAAAAEAAIELGELDEAELHYRHLADVYEGERQAQLPEYDQHSLIVDVLKQDAERFLAGR
;
A
#
# COMPACT_ATOMS: atom_id res chain seq x y z
N MET A 1 -3.88 6.42 66.61
CA MET A 1 -3.04 6.60 65.39
C MET A 1 -3.72 5.87 64.24
N SER A 2 -4.63 6.54 63.52
CA SER A 2 -5.48 5.91 62.49
C SER A 2 -5.62 6.77 61.23
N ARG A 3 -4.58 7.53 60.86
CA ARG A 3 -4.58 8.40 59.67
C ARG A 3 -3.89 7.81 58.44
N GLY A 4 -3.08 6.76 58.59
CA GLY A 4 -2.25 6.23 57.50
C GLY A 4 -2.88 5.13 56.63
N VAL A 5 -4.00 4.52 57.05
CA VAL A 5 -4.63 3.41 56.29
C VAL A 5 -5.77 3.92 55.38
N GLN A 6 -6.45 5.01 55.75
CA GLN A 6 -7.54 5.57 54.93
C GLN A 6 -7.06 6.35 53.70
N GLU A 7 -5.86 6.94 53.71
CA GLU A 7 -5.31 7.62 52.52
C GLU A 7 -4.85 6.64 51.43
N GLY A 8 -4.45 5.42 51.81
CA GLY A 8 -4.03 4.37 50.87
C GLY A 8 -5.19 3.68 50.15
N ALA A 9 -6.37 3.60 50.78
CA ALA A 9 -7.58 3.07 50.16
C ALA A 9 -8.26 4.13 49.28
N ALA A 10 -8.35 5.38 49.74
CA ALA A 10 -8.94 6.49 48.97
C ALA A 10 -8.13 6.84 47.70
N ARG A 11 -6.79 6.69 47.72
CA ARG A 11 -5.96 6.83 46.50
C ARG A 11 -6.03 5.64 45.54
N ARG A 12 -6.50 4.47 46.00
CA ARG A 12 -6.64 3.26 45.15
C ARG A 12 -8.07 3.08 44.60
N GLU A 13 -9.06 3.74 45.18
CA GLU A 13 -10.43 3.81 44.63
C GLU A 13 -10.63 4.99 43.67
N ALA A 14 -9.90 6.11 43.83
CA ALA A 14 -9.96 7.26 42.92
C ALA A 14 -9.34 7.03 41.52
N ALA A 15 -8.72 5.87 41.27
CA ALA A 15 -8.20 5.48 39.95
C ALA A 15 -9.09 4.46 39.23
N ARG A 16 -10.27 4.12 39.79
CA ARG A 16 -11.19 3.14 39.21
C ARG A 16 -12.45 3.70 38.56
N ASP A 17 -12.71 5.00 38.68
CA ASP A 17 -13.86 5.64 38.02
C ASP A 17 -13.44 6.92 37.27
N VAL A 18 -12.71 6.74 36.17
CA VAL A 18 -12.91 7.56 34.96
C VAL A 18 -13.10 6.58 33.80
N VAL A 19 -14.13 5.75 33.92
CA VAL A 19 -14.88 5.29 32.75
C VAL A 19 -15.81 6.45 32.38
N ILE A 20 -15.26 7.45 31.69
CA ILE A 20 -16.03 8.50 31.03
C ILE A 20 -15.92 8.24 29.53
N GLY A 21 -16.98 7.67 28.98
CA GLY A 21 -17.57 8.07 27.70
C GLY A 21 -16.67 8.08 26.46
N GLY A 22 -16.63 6.93 25.79
CA GLY A 22 -16.55 6.73 24.34
C GLY A 22 -15.89 7.81 23.46
N GLN A 23 -14.74 7.45 22.89
CA GLN A 23 -14.45 7.67 21.47
C GLN A 23 -13.48 6.57 21.01
N THR A 24 -14.02 5.51 20.40
CA THR A 24 -13.25 4.70 19.45
C THR A 24 -12.80 5.67 18.36
N LEU A 25 -11.54 6.12 18.39
CA LEU A 25 -11.01 6.94 17.31
C LEU A 25 -10.96 6.02 16.10
N PRO A 26 -11.81 6.26 15.10
CA PRO A 26 -12.31 5.13 14.39
C PRO A 26 -11.48 4.93 13.12
N TRP A 27 -11.02 3.70 12.95
CA TRP A 27 -10.19 3.20 11.85
C TRP A 27 -10.74 3.47 10.43
N TRP A 28 -11.92 4.09 10.29
CA TRP A 28 -12.49 4.49 9.02
C TRP A 28 -11.89 5.77 8.41
N ILE A 29 -11.10 6.58 9.13
CA ILE A 29 -10.52 7.81 8.54
C ILE A 29 -9.45 7.51 7.46
N ALA A 30 -8.68 6.42 7.57
CA ALA A 30 -7.76 5.99 6.50
C ALA A 30 -8.51 5.47 5.24
N GLY A 31 -9.71 4.90 5.43
CA GLY A 31 -10.62 4.57 4.33
C GLY A 31 -11.28 5.80 3.69
N VAL A 32 -11.52 6.86 4.47
CA VAL A 32 -12.17 8.10 3.99
C VAL A 32 -11.28 8.85 3.00
N THR A 33 -9.95 8.84 3.16
CA THR A 33 -9.02 9.46 2.19
C THR A 33 -9.01 8.72 0.86
N MET A 34 -9.01 7.38 0.89
CA MET A 34 -9.14 6.52 -0.30
C MET A 34 -10.52 6.68 -0.97
N PHE A 35 -11.60 6.79 -0.18
CA PHE A 35 -12.96 7.00 -0.67
C PHE A 35 -13.18 8.40 -1.26
N ALA A 36 -12.49 9.43 -0.75
CA ALA A 36 -12.52 10.78 -1.29
C ALA A 36 -11.82 10.89 -2.66
N LEU A 37 -10.72 10.14 -2.87
CA LEU A 37 -10.07 10.01 -4.19
C LEU A 37 -10.98 9.33 -5.22
N ILE A 38 -11.73 8.30 -4.81
CA ILE A 38 -12.72 7.62 -5.67
C ILE A 38 -13.87 8.55 -6.08
N LEU A 39 -14.42 9.37 -5.17
CA LEU A 39 -15.48 10.35 -5.49
C LEU A 39 -15.00 11.49 -6.42
N PHE A 40 -13.76 11.95 -6.27
CA PHE A 40 -13.17 13.00 -7.12
C PHE A 40 -13.02 12.55 -8.59
N VAL A 41 -12.61 11.30 -8.81
CA VAL A 41 -12.49 10.73 -10.17
C VAL A 41 -13.88 10.46 -10.77
N GLY A 42 -14.86 9.99 -9.98
CA GLY A 42 -16.24 9.73 -10.44
C GLY A 42 -17.00 10.97 -10.88
N LEU A 43 -16.87 12.10 -10.17
CA LEU A 43 -17.51 13.37 -10.55
C LEU A 43 -16.89 14.03 -11.80
N SER A 44 -15.62 13.72 -12.09
CA SER A 44 -14.90 14.22 -13.27
C SER A 44 -15.42 13.59 -14.58
N MET A 45 -15.91 12.34 -14.53
CA MET A 45 -16.52 11.66 -15.67
C MET A 45 -17.95 12.13 -15.99
N VAL A 46 -18.70 12.64 -15.02
CA VAL A 46 -20.08 13.15 -15.25
C VAL A 46 -20.10 14.49 -16.01
N ARG A 47 -18.96 15.16 -16.15
CA ARG A 47 -18.83 16.40 -16.95
C ARG A 47 -18.50 16.17 -18.42
N ALA A 48 -18.28 14.93 -18.87
CA ALA A 48 -18.20 14.61 -20.29
C ALA A 48 -19.62 14.47 -20.87
N GLY A 49 -19.96 15.31 -21.85
CA GLY A 49 -21.30 15.45 -22.44
C GLY A 49 -21.84 14.19 -23.16
N PRO A 50 -23.13 14.21 -23.57
CA PRO A 50 -23.90 13.02 -23.88
C PRO A 50 -23.62 12.49 -25.30
N GLY A 51 -23.12 11.25 -25.39
CA GLY A 51 -23.16 10.43 -26.59
C GLY A 51 -24.11 9.25 -26.38
N PRO A 52 -25.04 8.93 -27.31
CA PRO A 52 -25.96 7.81 -27.13
C PRO A 52 -25.22 6.48 -27.32
N VAL A 53 -25.24 5.61 -26.31
CA VAL A 53 -24.91 4.19 -26.47
C VAL A 53 -26.19 3.38 -26.65
N PRO A 54 -26.30 2.53 -27.69
CA PRO A 54 -27.48 1.70 -27.88
C PRO A 54 -27.51 0.55 -26.88
N SER A 55 -28.59 0.49 -26.09
CA SER A 55 -28.94 -0.63 -25.21
C SER A 55 -29.32 -1.85 -26.05
N THR A 56 -28.58 -2.96 -25.91
CA THR A 56 -29.02 -4.28 -26.36
C THR A 56 -29.50 -5.08 -25.16
N SER A 57 -30.82 -5.16 -25.02
CA SER A 57 -31.52 -6.00 -24.05
C SER A 57 -31.45 -7.46 -24.51
N GLY A 58 -30.77 -8.31 -23.73
CA GLY A 58 -30.82 -9.77 -23.86
C GLY A 58 -31.57 -10.39 -22.67
N PRO A 59 -32.26 -11.54 -22.85
CA PRO A 59 -33.18 -12.08 -21.86
C PRO A 59 -32.48 -12.65 -20.62
N VAL A 60 -33.13 -12.44 -19.48
CA VAL A 60 -32.72 -12.87 -18.13
C VAL A 60 -33.11 -14.34 -17.94
N GLN A 61 -32.13 -15.24 -17.77
CA GLN A 61 -32.38 -16.62 -17.38
C GLN A 61 -31.97 -16.82 -15.92
N GLN A 62 -32.96 -17.01 -15.05
CA GLN A 62 -32.78 -17.38 -13.65
C GLN A 62 -32.38 -18.87 -13.53
N GLY A 63 -31.27 -19.13 -12.85
CA GLY A 63 -30.81 -20.47 -12.44
C GLY A 63 -29.84 -20.38 -11.26
N LEU A 64 -30.02 -21.25 -10.26
CA LEU A 64 -29.34 -21.35 -8.96
C LEU A 64 -27.80 -21.62 -9.06
N PRO A 65 -27.01 -21.43 -7.98
CA PRO A 65 -25.59 -21.06 -8.09
C PRO A 65 -24.71 -22.26 -8.45
N ALA A 66 -24.11 -22.20 -9.65
CA ALA A 66 -22.97 -23.02 -10.02
C ALA A 66 -21.68 -22.23 -9.79
N ALA A 67 -20.69 -22.89 -9.20
CA ALA A 67 -19.35 -22.39 -8.94
C ALA A 67 -18.81 -21.51 -10.07
N GLY A 68 -18.53 -20.24 -9.75
CA GLY A 68 -17.94 -19.26 -10.66
C GLY A 68 -16.44 -19.50 -10.85
N LEU A 69 -16.09 -20.56 -11.58
CA LEU A 69 -14.80 -20.71 -12.26
C LEU A 69 -15.07 -20.81 -13.76
N ALA A 70 -15.24 -19.66 -14.41
CA ALA A 70 -14.93 -19.46 -15.84
C ALA A 70 -15.39 -18.07 -16.31
N THR A 71 -14.51 -17.08 -16.24
CA THR A 71 -14.52 -15.95 -17.17
C THR A 71 -13.43 -16.18 -18.22
N GLY A 72 -13.81 -16.85 -19.30
CA GLY A 72 -13.45 -16.53 -20.70
C GLY A 72 -12.02 -16.15 -21.12
N GLY A 73 -10.97 -16.52 -20.39
CA GLY A 73 -9.58 -16.44 -20.83
C GLY A 73 -8.91 -17.79 -20.69
N ALA A 74 -8.05 -18.17 -21.63
CA ALA A 74 -7.18 -19.33 -21.43
C ALA A 74 -6.46 -19.17 -20.08
N ALA A 75 -6.51 -20.20 -19.23
CA ALA A 75 -5.71 -20.22 -18.01
C ALA A 75 -4.26 -19.95 -18.41
N PRO A 76 -3.57 -18.97 -17.79
CA PRO A 76 -2.19 -18.66 -18.15
C PRO A 76 -1.34 -19.93 -18.12
N ASP A 77 -0.54 -20.18 -19.17
CA ASP A 77 0.39 -21.31 -19.17
C ASP A 77 1.51 -21.04 -18.17
N ILE A 78 1.32 -21.55 -16.96
CA ILE A 78 2.25 -21.45 -15.82
C ILE A 78 3.43 -22.42 -15.92
N SER A 79 3.38 -23.38 -16.85
CA SER A 79 4.33 -24.49 -16.93
C SER A 79 5.74 -24.04 -17.33
N ASN A 80 5.86 -22.83 -17.89
CA ASN A 80 7.10 -22.29 -18.45
C ASN A 80 7.54 -20.94 -17.83
N MET A 81 6.90 -20.46 -16.76
CA MET A 81 7.31 -19.20 -16.11
C MET A 81 8.45 -19.42 -15.13
N SER A 82 9.42 -18.51 -15.10
CA SER A 82 10.35 -18.42 -13.99
C SER A 82 9.62 -18.02 -12.68
N PRO A 83 10.19 -18.32 -11.51
CA PRO A 83 9.59 -17.95 -10.23
C PRO A 83 9.30 -16.45 -10.10
N ILE A 84 10.18 -15.59 -10.62
CA ILE A 84 10.01 -14.14 -10.57
C ILE A 84 8.89 -13.67 -11.49
N GLU A 85 8.81 -14.17 -12.73
CA GLU A 85 7.72 -13.81 -13.65
C GLU A 85 6.34 -14.23 -13.10
N ALA A 86 6.27 -15.36 -12.41
CA ALA A 86 5.05 -15.77 -11.72
C ALA A 86 4.68 -14.81 -10.58
N ALA A 87 5.68 -14.31 -9.83
CA ALA A 87 5.50 -13.33 -8.77
C ALA A 87 5.04 -11.97 -9.33
N ASP A 88 5.66 -11.48 -10.41
CA ASP A 88 5.33 -10.22 -11.07
C ASP A 88 3.89 -10.22 -11.59
N ARG A 89 3.43 -11.35 -12.15
CA ARG A 89 2.02 -11.48 -12.56
C ARG A 89 1.05 -11.38 -11.40
N LEU A 90 1.40 -11.95 -10.24
CA LEU A 90 0.59 -11.83 -9.03
C LEU A 90 0.62 -10.40 -8.49
N PHE A 91 1.78 -9.74 -8.48
CA PHE A 91 1.91 -8.32 -8.14
C PHE A 91 1.01 -7.44 -8.99
N ASN A 92 1.12 -7.55 -10.33
CA ASN A 92 0.30 -6.78 -11.26
C ASN A 92 -1.20 -6.98 -11.01
N ARG A 93 -1.63 -8.20 -10.69
CA ARG A 93 -3.02 -8.48 -10.35
C ARG A 93 -3.45 -7.80 -9.04
N VAL A 94 -2.62 -7.84 -8.01
CA VAL A 94 -2.91 -7.16 -6.75
C VAL A 94 -2.97 -5.65 -6.96
N MET A 95 -1.99 -5.05 -7.64
CA MET A 95 -1.96 -3.60 -7.91
C MET A 95 -3.13 -3.15 -8.79
N GLN A 96 -3.53 -3.94 -9.79
CA GLN A 96 -4.72 -3.67 -10.59
C GLN A 96 -6.00 -3.75 -9.74
N ALA A 97 -6.14 -4.78 -8.89
CA ALA A 97 -7.29 -4.91 -8.00
C ALA A 97 -7.37 -3.74 -7.00
N THR A 98 -6.25 -3.35 -6.40
CA THR A 98 -6.18 -2.19 -5.49
C THR A 98 -6.55 -0.89 -6.20
N SER A 99 -5.98 -0.61 -7.38
CA SER A 99 -6.26 0.63 -8.11
C SER A 99 -7.69 0.72 -8.67
N SER A 100 -8.32 -0.42 -8.95
CA SER A 100 -9.74 -0.49 -9.36
C SER A 100 -10.73 -0.52 -8.18
N GLY A 101 -10.24 -0.54 -6.93
CA GLY A 101 -11.08 -0.63 -5.74
C GLY A 101 -11.69 -2.02 -5.49
N ASP A 102 -11.24 -3.07 -6.19
CA ASP A 102 -11.64 -4.46 -5.94
C ASP A 102 -10.88 -5.05 -4.75
N SER A 103 -11.26 -4.61 -3.55
CA SER A 103 -10.65 -5.09 -2.31
C SER A 103 -10.84 -6.58 -2.07
N ALA A 104 -11.86 -7.23 -2.66
CA ALA A 104 -12.06 -8.66 -2.52
C ALA A 104 -10.99 -9.44 -3.30
N GLN A 105 -10.74 -9.03 -4.53
CA GLN A 105 -9.70 -9.63 -5.36
C GLN A 105 -8.30 -9.35 -4.82
N ALA A 106 -8.02 -8.11 -4.40
CA ALA A 106 -6.74 -7.77 -3.79
C ALA A 106 -6.44 -8.68 -2.57
N ARG A 107 -7.40 -8.82 -1.65
CA ARG A 107 -7.27 -9.71 -0.47
C ARG A 107 -7.04 -11.18 -0.83
N ALA A 108 -7.64 -11.66 -1.92
CA ALA A 108 -7.47 -13.03 -2.37
C ALA A 108 -6.06 -13.30 -2.92
N PHE A 109 -5.49 -12.36 -3.69
CA PHE A 109 -4.20 -12.56 -4.36
C PHE A 109 -2.98 -12.13 -3.55
N LEU A 110 -3.15 -11.19 -2.61
CA LEU A 110 -2.04 -10.58 -1.88
C LEU A 110 -1.15 -11.60 -1.14
N PRO A 111 -1.67 -12.57 -0.36
CA PRO A 111 -0.82 -13.56 0.31
C PRO A 111 -0.04 -14.44 -0.69
N MET A 112 -0.65 -14.76 -1.84
CA MET A 112 0.00 -15.54 -2.89
C MET A 112 1.14 -14.75 -3.55
N ALA A 113 0.95 -13.46 -3.79
CA ALA A 113 1.98 -12.59 -4.35
C ALA A 113 3.20 -12.49 -3.42
N ILE A 114 2.98 -12.22 -2.13
CA ILE A 114 4.05 -12.16 -1.11
C ILE A 114 4.82 -13.48 -1.06
N ALA A 115 4.12 -14.61 -0.98
CA ALA A 115 4.75 -15.94 -0.95
C ALA A 115 5.48 -16.29 -2.26
N ALA A 116 5.08 -15.74 -3.40
CA ALA A 116 5.78 -15.92 -4.67
C ALA A 116 7.12 -15.18 -4.67
N TYR A 117 7.15 -13.91 -4.25
CA TYR A 117 8.39 -13.15 -4.11
C TYR A 117 9.35 -13.75 -3.10
N GLN A 118 8.86 -14.22 -1.95
CA GLN A 118 9.69 -14.88 -0.94
C GLN A 118 10.38 -16.15 -1.51
N ARG A 119 9.67 -16.93 -2.34
CA ARG A 119 10.23 -18.11 -3.02
C ARG A 119 11.16 -17.78 -4.17
N ALA A 120 10.97 -16.61 -4.80
CA ALA A 120 11.80 -16.15 -5.92
C ALA A 120 13.14 -15.54 -5.49
N ARG A 121 13.40 -15.42 -4.17
CA ARG A 121 14.68 -14.93 -3.65
C ARG A 121 15.88 -15.75 -4.21
N PRO A 122 17.04 -15.11 -4.48
CA PRO A 122 17.36 -13.70 -4.22
C PRO A 122 16.66 -12.74 -5.19
N LEU A 123 16.27 -11.56 -4.71
CA LEU A 123 15.53 -10.56 -5.49
C LEU A 123 16.45 -9.45 -6.03
N THR A 124 16.05 -8.85 -7.15
CA THR A 124 16.59 -7.57 -7.64
C THR A 124 16.12 -6.41 -6.75
N LEU A 125 16.67 -5.21 -6.94
CA LEU A 125 16.18 -4.02 -6.22
C LEU A 125 14.70 -3.76 -6.54
N ASP A 126 14.32 -3.90 -7.80
CA ASP A 126 12.93 -3.85 -8.26
C ASP A 126 12.03 -4.90 -7.57
N GLY A 127 12.49 -6.16 -7.49
CA GLY A 127 11.71 -7.20 -6.82
C GLY A 127 11.55 -6.97 -5.31
N LEU A 128 12.55 -6.37 -4.65
CA LEU A 128 12.45 -5.93 -3.26
C LEU A 128 11.46 -4.76 -3.11
N PHE A 129 11.44 -3.83 -4.05
CA PHE A 129 10.50 -2.72 -4.08
C PHE A 129 9.05 -3.23 -4.20
N HIS A 130 8.79 -4.14 -5.15
CA HIS A 130 7.49 -4.80 -5.28
C HIS A 130 7.08 -5.56 -4.01
N LEU A 131 8.00 -6.30 -3.39
CA LEU A 131 7.73 -7.01 -2.15
C LEU A 131 7.44 -6.04 -0.98
N SER A 132 8.12 -4.89 -0.92
CA SER A 132 7.83 -3.83 0.06
C SER A 132 6.40 -3.29 -0.14
N MET A 133 6.01 -2.94 -1.37
CA MET A 133 4.66 -2.47 -1.69
C MET A 133 3.56 -3.48 -1.33
N LEU A 134 3.79 -4.77 -1.60
CA LEU A 134 2.86 -5.84 -1.22
C LEU A 134 2.72 -5.94 0.30
N ASN A 135 3.84 -5.88 1.03
CA ASN A 135 3.79 -5.93 2.49
C ASN A 135 3.09 -4.71 3.09
N ARG A 136 3.27 -3.50 2.55
CA ARG A 136 2.48 -2.32 2.94
C ARG A 136 1.00 -2.51 2.67
N THR A 137 0.65 -2.99 1.48
CA THR A 137 -0.74 -3.31 1.12
C THR A 137 -1.36 -4.32 2.10
N ALA A 138 -0.55 -5.23 2.66
CA ALA A 138 -0.96 -6.24 3.63
C ALA A 138 -0.96 -5.74 5.08
N MET A 139 -0.55 -4.49 5.34
CA MET A 139 -0.27 -3.95 6.69
C MET A 139 0.84 -4.71 7.44
N ASN A 140 1.74 -5.39 6.72
CA ASN A 140 2.97 -5.98 7.26
C ASN A 140 4.09 -4.92 7.20
N LEU A 141 3.92 -3.82 7.93
CA LEU A 141 4.68 -2.60 7.71
C LEU A 141 6.17 -2.74 8.04
N GLU A 142 6.50 -3.50 9.09
CA GLU A 142 7.89 -3.79 9.45
C GLU A 142 8.59 -4.58 8.34
N ALA A 143 7.92 -5.62 7.81
CA ALA A 143 8.46 -6.38 6.69
C ALA A 143 8.61 -5.50 5.43
N ALA A 144 7.71 -4.54 5.21
CA ALA A 144 7.86 -3.62 4.10
C ALA A 144 9.07 -2.70 4.26
N LEU A 145 9.27 -2.15 5.46
CA LEU A 145 10.43 -1.34 5.80
C LEU A 145 11.73 -2.16 5.63
N ASP A 146 11.79 -3.38 6.17
CA ASP A 146 12.94 -4.28 6.01
C ASP A 146 13.32 -4.51 4.55
N ASN A 147 12.33 -4.77 3.67
CA ASN A 147 12.60 -4.96 2.24
C ASN A 147 13.11 -3.66 1.58
N ALA A 148 12.62 -2.49 2.00
CA ALA A 148 13.09 -1.21 1.50
C ALA A 148 14.51 -0.90 1.99
N LEU A 149 14.83 -1.22 3.25
CA LEU A 149 16.18 -1.08 3.79
C LEU A 149 17.16 -2.04 3.10
N GLU A 150 16.75 -3.26 2.71
CA GLU A 150 17.58 -4.19 1.91
C GLU A 150 17.96 -3.57 0.53
N ILE A 151 17.09 -2.72 -0.05
CA ILE A 151 17.43 -1.95 -1.26
C ILE A 151 18.52 -0.93 -0.93
N LEU A 152 18.36 -0.18 0.17
CA LEU A 152 19.27 0.90 0.57
C LEU A 152 20.64 0.39 1.05
N GLU A 153 20.71 -0.81 1.62
CA GLU A 153 21.98 -1.47 1.91
C GLU A 153 22.80 -1.74 0.64
N ARG A 154 22.13 -1.99 -0.49
CA ARG A 154 22.76 -2.29 -1.78
C ARG A 154 23.00 -1.04 -2.63
N ASN A 155 22.08 -0.09 -2.57
CA ASN A 155 22.18 1.21 -3.23
C ASN A 155 21.56 2.29 -2.32
N PRO A 156 22.38 3.01 -1.54
CA PRO A 156 21.91 4.01 -0.56
C PRO A 156 21.12 5.17 -1.17
N ASP A 157 21.35 5.48 -2.45
CA ASP A 157 20.72 6.61 -3.14
C ASP A 157 19.48 6.16 -3.95
N HIS A 158 19.10 4.89 -3.89
CA HIS A 158 18.03 4.35 -4.75
C HIS A 158 16.66 5.00 -4.45
N LEU A 159 16.11 5.73 -5.43
CA LEU A 159 14.90 6.56 -5.25
C LEU A 159 13.69 5.76 -4.78
N LEU A 160 13.43 4.61 -5.40
CA LEU A 160 12.31 3.74 -5.01
C LEU A 160 12.52 3.11 -3.63
N GLY A 161 13.78 2.88 -3.22
CA GLY A 161 14.10 2.34 -1.91
C GLY A 161 13.86 3.37 -0.81
N LEU A 162 14.31 4.61 -1.04
CA LEU A 162 14.14 5.73 -0.12
C LEU A 162 12.65 6.05 0.06
N ALA A 163 11.89 6.09 -1.03
CA ALA A 163 10.45 6.31 -0.99
C ALA A 163 9.74 5.19 -0.23
N ALA A 164 10.02 3.92 -0.55
CA ALA A 164 9.41 2.78 0.12
C ALA A 164 9.71 2.75 1.63
N ALA A 165 10.94 3.07 2.04
CA ALA A 165 11.32 3.14 3.45
C ALA A 165 10.59 4.29 4.16
N ALA A 166 10.57 5.48 3.56
CA ALA A 166 9.85 6.62 4.13
C ALA A 166 8.36 6.35 4.28
N GLU A 167 7.70 5.80 3.27
CA GLU A 167 6.28 5.50 3.30
C GLU A 167 5.93 4.40 4.32
N ALA A 168 6.74 3.35 4.44
CA ALA A 168 6.56 2.34 5.48
C ALA A 168 6.73 2.93 6.89
N ALA A 169 7.76 3.77 7.09
CA ALA A 169 8.01 4.45 8.36
C ALA A 169 6.86 5.40 8.74
N ILE A 170 6.27 6.12 7.77
CA ILE A 170 5.07 6.94 8.00
C ILE A 170 3.92 6.10 8.52
N GLU A 171 3.66 4.96 7.89
CA GLU A 171 2.56 4.07 8.27
C GLU A 171 2.78 3.41 9.64
N LEU A 172 4.05 3.19 10.03
CA LEU A 172 4.44 2.74 11.37
C LEU A 172 4.32 3.85 12.43
N GLY A 173 4.26 5.12 12.03
CA GLY A 173 4.32 6.27 12.94
C GLY A 173 5.74 6.70 13.30
N GLU A 174 6.76 6.13 12.65
CA GLU A 174 8.18 6.44 12.83
C GLU A 174 8.59 7.65 11.97
N LEU A 175 7.98 8.80 12.28
CA LEU A 175 8.06 9.97 11.41
C LEU A 175 9.48 10.57 11.29
N ASP A 176 10.33 10.38 12.29
CA ASP A 176 11.72 10.84 12.25
C ASP A 176 12.55 10.03 11.24
N GLU A 177 12.30 8.72 11.14
CA GLU A 177 12.90 7.84 10.14
C GLU A 177 12.40 8.19 8.73
N ALA A 178 11.10 8.42 8.59
CA ALA A 178 10.53 8.90 7.33
C ALA A 178 11.15 10.22 6.87
N GLU A 179 11.38 11.15 7.80
CA GLU A 179 12.01 12.44 7.50
C GLU A 179 13.46 12.27 7.03
N LEU A 180 14.21 11.34 7.62
CA LEU A 180 15.58 11.02 7.18
C LEU A 180 15.59 10.53 5.72
N HIS A 181 14.75 9.55 5.39
CA HIS A 181 14.68 9.00 4.04
C HIS A 181 14.17 9.99 2.99
N TYR A 182 13.16 10.80 3.31
CA TYR A 182 12.66 11.81 2.37
C TYR A 182 13.60 13.00 2.19
N ARG A 183 14.34 13.43 3.21
CA ARG A 183 15.40 14.43 3.01
C ARG A 183 16.46 13.89 2.04
N HIS A 184 16.91 12.66 2.27
CA HIS A 184 17.91 12.02 1.39
C HIS A 184 17.37 11.87 -0.04
N LEU A 185 16.12 11.43 -0.21
CA LEU A 185 15.48 11.35 -1.53
C LEU A 185 15.48 12.70 -2.26
N ALA A 186 15.04 13.77 -1.58
CA ALA A 186 14.96 15.09 -2.18
C ALA A 186 16.34 15.62 -2.61
N ASP A 187 17.38 15.29 -1.85
CA ASP A 187 18.77 15.68 -2.12
C ASP A 187 19.37 14.95 -3.33
N VAL A 188 19.12 13.64 -3.47
CA VAL A 188 19.73 12.81 -4.53
C VAL A 188 18.89 12.69 -5.80
N TYR A 189 17.62 13.12 -5.77
CA TYR A 189 16.65 12.91 -6.86
C TYR A 189 17.17 13.26 -8.25
N GLU A 190 17.67 14.48 -8.46
CA GLU A 190 18.10 14.92 -9.79
C GLU A 190 19.31 14.13 -10.31
N GLY A 191 20.21 13.71 -9.42
CA GLY A 191 21.37 12.89 -9.78
C GLY A 191 20.96 11.48 -10.17
N GLU A 192 20.12 10.84 -9.36
CA GLU A 192 19.66 9.47 -9.59
C GLU A 192 18.72 9.37 -10.80
N ARG A 193 17.88 10.38 -11.05
CA ARG A 193 17.05 10.44 -12.27
C ARG A 193 17.88 10.37 -13.55
N GLN A 194 19.10 10.88 -13.54
CA GLN A 194 20.01 10.85 -14.69
C GLN A 194 20.71 9.49 -14.86
N ALA A 195 20.71 8.64 -13.82
CA ALA A 195 21.30 7.30 -13.90
C ALA A 195 20.50 6.33 -14.80
N GLN A 196 19.25 6.67 -15.13
CA GLN A 196 18.40 5.92 -16.07
C GLN A 196 18.36 4.41 -15.77
N LEU A 197 18.19 4.05 -14.50
CA LEU A 197 18.00 2.66 -14.12
C LEU A 197 16.72 2.11 -14.78
N PRO A 198 16.73 0.88 -15.32
CA PRO A 198 15.56 0.29 -15.97
C PRO A 198 14.29 0.32 -15.10
N GLU A 199 14.44 0.06 -13.80
CA GLU A 199 13.35 0.13 -12.84
C GLU A 199 12.77 1.54 -12.68
N TYR A 200 13.56 2.61 -12.86
CA TYR A 200 13.03 3.97 -12.82
C TYR A 200 12.13 4.28 -14.01
N ASP A 201 12.41 3.69 -15.18
CA ASP A 201 11.53 3.81 -16.36
C ASP A 201 10.26 2.99 -16.20
N GLN A 202 10.37 1.77 -15.68
CA GLN A 202 9.25 0.88 -15.38
C GLN A 202 8.29 1.50 -14.36
N HIS A 203 8.83 2.28 -13.42
CA HIS A 203 8.10 2.99 -12.37
C HIS A 203 8.02 4.50 -12.61
N SER A 204 8.11 4.96 -13.86
CA SER A 204 8.18 6.39 -14.20
C SER A 204 7.07 7.24 -13.54
N LEU A 205 5.84 6.74 -13.50
CA LEU A 205 4.72 7.44 -12.86
C LEU A 205 4.92 7.66 -11.35
N ILE A 206 5.59 6.73 -10.67
CA ILE A 206 5.94 6.85 -9.25
C ILE A 206 7.14 7.79 -9.14
N VAL A 207 8.20 7.51 -9.89
CA VAL A 207 9.45 8.26 -9.87
C VAL A 207 9.22 9.76 -10.10
N ASP A 208 8.37 10.11 -11.06
CA ASP A 208 8.10 11.50 -11.45
C ASP A 208 7.50 12.35 -10.30
N VAL A 209 6.86 11.73 -9.30
CA VAL A 209 6.23 12.43 -8.18
C VAL A 209 7.01 12.36 -6.87
N LEU A 210 8.02 11.49 -6.75
CA LEU A 210 8.70 11.21 -5.48
C LEU A 210 9.29 12.46 -4.81
N LYS A 211 9.95 13.33 -5.58
CA LYS A 211 10.54 14.56 -5.02
C LYS A 211 9.48 15.49 -4.45
N GLN A 212 8.36 15.64 -5.18
CA GLN A 212 7.26 16.48 -4.73
C GLN A 212 6.62 15.92 -3.45
N ASP A 213 6.46 14.60 -3.36
CA ASP A 213 5.87 13.95 -2.19
C ASP A 213 6.79 14.06 -0.97
N ALA A 214 8.10 13.85 -1.15
CA ALA A 214 9.11 14.09 -0.13
C ALA A 214 9.07 15.55 0.37
N GLU A 215 9.14 16.53 -0.53
CA GLU A 215 9.08 17.96 -0.19
C GLU A 215 7.77 18.32 0.55
N ARG A 216 6.64 17.75 0.14
CA ARG A 216 5.34 17.98 0.81
C ARG A 216 5.35 17.42 2.23
N PHE A 217 5.88 16.22 2.44
CA PHE A 217 6.01 15.66 3.77
C PHE A 217 6.89 16.55 4.65
N LEU A 218 8.08 16.92 4.17
CA LEU A 218 9.06 17.72 4.89
C LEU A 218 8.53 19.12 5.25
N ALA A 219 7.74 19.75 4.38
CA ALA A 219 7.12 21.04 4.66
C ALA A 219 6.05 21.00 5.78
N GLY A 220 5.53 19.81 6.09
CA GLY A 220 4.55 19.59 7.16
C GLY A 220 5.17 19.19 8.50
N ARG A 221 6.50 19.12 8.59
CA ARG A 221 7.25 18.73 9.79
C ARG A 221 7.65 19.92 10.64
#